data_AF-A0ABD5WTS0-F1
#
_entry.id   AF-A0ABD5WTS0-F1
#
_cell.length_a   1.000
_cell.length_b   1.000
_cell.length_c   1.000
_cell.angle_alpha   90.00
_cell.angle_beta   90.00
_cell.angle_gamma   90.00
#
_symmetry.space_group_name_H-M   'P 1'
#
loop_
_entity.id
_entity.type
_entity.pdbx_description
1 polymer ?
#
loop_
_entity_poly.entity_id
_entity_poly.type
_entity_poly.pdbx_seq_one_letter_code
_entity_poly.pdbx_strand_id
1 'polypeptide(L)'
;MATGAAAALSPLAPTDALALTAASALLVVAGTVLAVGVGVLFPRFGTVEVFRSREVTMPSKGAFAAYSLALLGGGVGAMVAAVEPVAGLVGALAGVSQVVVRVVGGAMAVLVGAVGPVVAYRWAVRKFEGYALD
;
A
#
# COMPACT_ATOMS: atom_id res chain seq x y z
N MET A 1 6.40 -15.53 -0.48
CA MET A 1 7.27 -16.54 0.16
C MET A 1 7.00 -16.64 1.66
N ALA A 2 7.14 -15.56 2.45
CA ALA A 2 6.90 -15.60 3.90
C ALA A 2 5.47 -16.03 4.31
N THR A 3 4.42 -15.48 3.67
CA THR A 3 3.02 -15.83 3.98
C THR A 3 2.72 -17.32 3.75
N GLY A 4 3.23 -17.90 2.66
CA GLY A 4 3.06 -19.32 2.37
C GLY A 4 3.78 -20.22 3.37
N ALA A 5 5.00 -19.85 3.78
CA ALA A 5 5.74 -20.56 4.82
C ALA A 5 5.02 -20.51 6.17
N ALA A 6 4.51 -19.33 6.55
CA ALA A 6 3.71 -19.17 7.77
C ALA A 6 2.41 -20.00 7.71
N ALA A 7 1.73 -20.00 6.56
CA ALA A 7 0.52 -20.78 6.36
C ALA A 7 0.76 -22.29 6.49
N ALA A 8 1.88 -22.80 5.96
CA ALA A 8 2.25 -24.22 6.06
C ALA A 8 2.52 -24.70 7.50
N LEU A 9 2.91 -23.79 8.39
CA LEU A 9 3.14 -24.08 9.81
C LEU A 9 1.92 -23.79 10.68
N SER A 10 0.86 -23.20 10.10
CA SER A 10 -0.33 -22.79 10.84
C SER A 10 -1.39 -23.89 10.86
N PRO A 11 -2.28 -23.91 11.87
CA PRO A 11 -3.41 -24.83 11.93
C PRO A 11 -4.58 -24.41 11.00
N LEU A 12 -4.31 -23.62 9.95
CA LEU A 12 -5.34 -23.15 9.02
C LEU A 12 -5.80 -24.24 8.07
N ALA A 13 -7.07 -24.17 7.64
CA ALA A 13 -7.55 -25.00 6.56
C ALA A 13 -6.76 -24.72 5.27
N PRO A 14 -6.49 -25.73 4.42
CA PRO A 14 -5.73 -25.56 3.18
C PRO A 14 -6.30 -24.48 2.26
N THR A 15 -7.63 -24.34 2.22
CA THR A 15 -8.32 -23.30 1.44
C THR A 15 -7.97 -21.89 1.90
N ASP A 16 -7.94 -21.67 3.21
CA ASP A 16 -7.64 -20.35 3.80
C ASP A 16 -6.15 -20.02 3.64
N ALA A 17 -5.29 -21.01 3.84
CA ALA A 17 -3.85 -20.91 3.59
C ALA A 17 -3.55 -20.50 2.14
N LEU A 18 -4.19 -21.15 1.17
CA LEU A 18 -4.06 -20.82 -0.25
C LEU A 18 -4.62 -19.42 -0.55
N ALA A 19 -5.80 -19.09 -0.04
CA ALA A 19 -6.42 -17.78 -0.26
C ALA A 19 -5.54 -16.64 0.28
N LEU A 20 -5.01 -16.77 1.51
CA LEU A 20 -4.12 -15.77 2.10
C LEU A 20 -2.80 -15.65 1.34
N THR A 21 -2.25 -16.77 0.87
CA THR A 21 -1.02 -16.76 0.07
C THR A 21 -1.23 -16.06 -1.27
N ALA A 22 -2.33 -16.37 -1.96
CA ALA A 22 -2.69 -15.73 -3.22
C ALA A 22 -2.99 -14.24 -3.04
N ALA A 23 -3.79 -13.88 -2.03
CA ALA A 23 -4.09 -12.49 -1.69
C ALA A 23 -2.81 -11.70 -1.37
N SER A 24 -1.87 -12.30 -0.63
CA SER A 24 -0.57 -11.68 -0.34
C SER A 24 0.23 -11.41 -1.61
N ALA A 25 0.27 -12.34 -2.56
CA ALA A 25 0.94 -12.13 -3.85
C ALA A 25 0.28 -11.00 -4.66
N LEU A 26 -1.06 -10.98 -4.71
CA LEU A 26 -1.81 -9.92 -5.38
C LEU A 26 -1.56 -8.55 -4.74
N LEU A 27 -1.50 -8.46 -3.41
CA LEU A 27 -1.21 -7.21 -2.70
C LEU A 27 0.21 -6.70 -2.97
N VAL A 28 1.18 -7.58 -3.20
CA VAL A 28 2.53 -7.17 -3.64
C VAL A 28 2.45 -6.47 -5.00
N VAL A 29 1.74 -7.06 -5.97
CA VAL A 29 1.53 -6.45 -7.29
C VAL A 29 0.74 -5.15 -7.18
N ALA A 30 -0.29 -5.12 -6.33
CA ALA A 30 -1.08 -3.93 -6.10
C ALA A 30 -0.23 -2.80 -5.51
N GLY A 31 0.65 -3.13 -4.54
CA GLY A 31 1.60 -2.20 -3.95
C GLY A 31 2.60 -1.64 -4.97
N THR A 32 3.16 -2.47 -5.85
CA THR A 32 4.08 -1.97 -6.89
C THR A 32 3.39 -1.01 -7.85
N VAL A 33 2.15 -1.31 -8.26
CA VAL A 33 1.36 -0.41 -9.12
C VAL A 33 1.02 0.90 -8.40
N LEU A 34 0.66 0.85 -7.11
CA LEU A 34 0.43 2.04 -6.30
C LEU A 34 1.68 2.91 -6.22
N ALA A 35 2.87 2.30 -6.06
CA ALA A 35 4.14 3.01 -6.00
C ALA A 35 4.44 3.81 -7.27
N VAL A 36 4.03 3.32 -8.45
CA VAL A 36 4.18 4.05 -9.72
C VAL A 36 3.45 5.39 -9.66
N GLY A 37 2.17 5.40 -9.27
CA GLY A 37 1.42 6.65 -9.17
C GLY A 37 1.93 7.59 -8.09
N VAL A 38 2.34 7.07 -6.93
CA VAL A 38 2.97 7.89 -5.87
C VAL A 38 4.28 8.51 -6.36
N GLY A 39 5.09 7.76 -7.11
CA GLY A 39 6.33 8.27 -7.70
C GLY A 39 6.09 9.41 -8.69
N VAL A 40 5.04 9.30 -9.51
CA VAL A 40 4.62 10.37 -10.43
C VAL A 40 4.05 11.58 -9.69
N LEU A 41 3.44 11.39 -8.51
CA LEU A 41 2.89 12.47 -7.69
C LEU A 41 3.96 13.29 -6.97
N PHE A 42 5.07 12.66 -6.60
CA PHE A 42 6.19 13.30 -5.91
C PHE A 42 7.49 13.15 -6.72
N PRO A 43 7.54 13.70 -7.96
CA PRO A 43 8.70 13.57 -8.82
C PRO A 43 9.88 14.35 -8.25
N ARG A 44 11.09 13.84 -8.47
CA ARG A 44 12.33 14.54 -8.09
C ARG A 44 13.17 14.75 -9.34
N PHE A 45 13.37 16.02 -9.70
CA PHE A 45 14.11 16.42 -10.90
C PHE A 45 15.56 16.83 -10.62
N GLY A 46 15.91 17.04 -9.34
CA GLY A 46 17.27 17.42 -8.96
C GLY A 46 18.25 16.25 -9.13
N THR A 47 19.35 16.51 -9.82
CA THR A 47 20.49 15.62 -9.95
C THR A 47 21.57 15.97 -8.93
N VAL A 48 22.41 15.00 -8.60
CA VAL A 48 23.63 15.19 -7.82
C VAL A 48 24.80 14.55 -8.56
N GLU A 49 25.94 15.22 -8.57
CA GLU A 49 27.18 14.67 -9.12
C GLU A 49 27.74 13.60 -8.17
N VAL A 50 27.97 12.39 -8.68
CA VAL A 50 28.49 11.27 -7.89
C VAL A 50 29.99 11.11 -8.10
N PHE A 51 30.46 11.10 -9.35
CA PHE A 51 31.88 10.99 -9.70
C PHE A 51 32.14 11.38 -11.15
N ARG A 52 33.22 12.15 -11.42
CA ARG A 52 33.67 12.54 -12.78
C ARG A 52 32.54 13.03 -13.69
N SER A 53 31.84 14.10 -13.29
CA SER A 53 30.74 14.70 -14.07
C SER A 53 29.58 13.75 -14.36
N ARG A 54 29.43 12.68 -13.56
CA ARG A 54 28.29 11.77 -13.64
C ARG A 54 27.21 12.24 -12.68
N GLU A 55 26.10 12.66 -13.25
CA GLU A 55 24.91 13.08 -12.52
C GLU A 55 23.92 11.93 -12.35
N VAL A 56 23.30 11.85 -11.17
CA VAL A 56 22.22 10.89 -10.87
C VAL A 56 21.09 11.61 -10.16
N THR A 57 19.85 11.30 -10.58
CA THR A 57 18.64 11.73 -9.88
C THR A 57 18.46 10.88 -8.63
N MET A 58 18.59 11.50 -7.46
CA MET A 58 18.37 10.80 -6.18
C MET A 58 16.91 10.35 -6.04
N PRO A 59 16.63 9.24 -5.35
CA PRO A 59 15.27 8.84 -5.03
C PRO A 59 14.50 9.92 -4.25
N SER A 60 13.20 10.02 -4.50
CA SER A 60 12.31 10.96 -3.79
C SER A 60 11.99 10.43 -2.39
N LYS A 61 12.51 11.11 -1.35
CA LYS A 61 12.18 10.80 0.05
C LYS A 61 10.69 11.02 0.34
N GLY A 62 10.09 12.03 -0.29
CA GLY A 62 8.66 12.32 -0.19
C GLY A 62 7.80 11.22 -0.79
N ALA A 63 8.16 10.71 -1.98
CA ALA A 63 7.47 9.58 -2.59
C ALA A 63 7.55 8.33 -1.70
N PHE A 64 8.73 8.03 -1.15
CA PHE A 64 8.92 6.92 -0.22
C PHE A 64 8.02 7.08 1.02
N ALA A 65 8.06 8.23 1.68
CA ALA A 65 7.25 8.49 2.87
C ALA A 65 5.74 8.37 2.59
N ALA A 66 5.26 8.97 1.49
CA ALA A 66 3.86 8.90 1.09
C ALA A 66 3.42 7.45 0.80
N TYR A 67 4.23 6.69 0.08
CA TYR A 67 3.96 5.27 -0.21
C TYR A 67 3.94 4.44 1.08
N SER A 68 4.91 4.62 1.96
CA SER A 68 4.98 3.93 3.25
C SER A 68 3.77 4.24 4.13
N LEU A 69 3.33 5.50 4.21
CA LEU A 69 2.15 5.90 4.96
C LEU A 69 0.87 5.30 4.38
N ALA A 70 0.75 5.27 3.04
CA ALA A 70 -0.39 4.63 2.39
C ALA A 70 -0.46 3.14 2.71
N LEU A 71 0.66 2.41 2.56
CA LEU A 71 0.73 0.99 2.91
C LEU A 71 0.46 0.73 4.39
N LEU A 72 1.01 1.56 5.27
CA LEU A 72 0.79 1.44 6.71
C LEU A 72 -0.68 1.65 7.04
N GLY A 73 -1.31 2.69 6.49
CA GLY A 73 -2.74 2.96 6.67
C GLY A 73 -3.62 1.83 6.15
N GLY A 74 -3.33 1.30 4.97
CA GLY A 74 -4.03 0.15 4.40
C GLY A 74 -3.86 -1.13 5.22
N GLY A 75 -2.63 -1.42 5.66
CA GLY A 75 -2.30 -2.59 6.46
C GLY A 75 -2.90 -2.54 7.87
N VAL A 76 -2.82 -1.39 8.53
CA VAL A 76 -3.49 -1.15 9.82
C VAL A 76 -5.00 -1.24 9.65
N GLY A 77 -5.56 -0.64 8.60
CA GLY A 77 -6.99 -0.75 8.28
C GLY A 77 -7.43 -2.20 8.12
N ALA A 78 -6.65 -3.01 7.39
CA ALA A 78 -6.93 -4.44 7.21
C ALA A 78 -6.88 -5.21 8.53
N MET A 79 -5.87 -4.94 9.36
CA MET A 79 -5.74 -5.55 10.70
C MET A 79 -6.95 -5.21 11.58
N VAL A 80 -7.32 -3.93 11.65
CA VAL A 80 -8.47 -3.45 12.43
C VAL A 80 -9.77 -4.08 11.93
N ALA A 81 -9.94 -4.25 10.62
CA ALA A 81 -11.14 -4.87 10.05
C ALA A 81 -11.24 -6.37 10.36
N ALA A 82 -10.12 -7.08 10.31
CA ALA A 82 -10.06 -8.54 10.41
C ALA A 82 -9.94 -9.05 11.85
N VAL A 83 -9.27 -8.32 12.75
CA VAL A 83 -8.94 -8.77 14.11
C VAL A 83 -9.85 -8.10 15.12
N GLU A 84 -10.85 -8.84 15.59
CA GLU A 84 -11.88 -8.34 16.50
C GLU A 84 -11.35 -7.69 17.79
N PRO A 85 -10.39 -8.28 18.53
CA PRO A 85 -9.81 -7.63 19.71
C PRO A 85 -9.16 -6.27 19.42
N VAL A 86 -8.55 -6.11 18.23
CA VAL A 86 -7.92 -4.86 17.81
C VAL A 86 -9.00 -3.82 17.52
N ALA A 87 -10.08 -4.20 16.82
CA ALA A 87 -11.21 -3.31 16.60
C ALA A 87 -11.88 -2.86 17.89
N GLY A 88 -12.04 -3.78 18.86
CA GLY A 88 -12.61 -3.48 20.17
C GLY A 88 -11.77 -2.47 20.95
N LEU A 89 -10.44 -2.66 20.98
CA LEU A 89 -9.51 -1.72 21.61
C LEU A 89 -9.56 -0.33 20.96
N VAL A 90 -9.50 -0.27 19.62
CA VAL A 90 -9.57 1.00 18.89
C VAL A 90 -10.92 1.69 19.12
N GLY A 91 -12.02 0.94 19.11
CA GLY A 91 -13.36 1.47 19.41
C GLY A 91 -13.46 2.05 20.81
N ALA A 92 -12.93 1.34 21.82
CA ALA A 92 -12.91 1.82 23.20
C ALA A 92 -12.09 3.11 23.35
N LEU A 93 -10.91 3.19 22.73
CA LEU A 93 -10.05 4.39 22.76
C LEU A 93 -10.66 5.58 22.01
N ALA A 94 -11.35 5.33 20.89
CA ALA A 94 -11.95 6.36 20.07
C ALA A 94 -13.35 6.78 20.57
N GLY A 95 -13.98 6.03 21.48
CA GLY A 95 -15.36 6.25 21.90
C GLY A 95 -16.38 5.92 20.81
N VAL A 96 -16.06 4.98 19.92
CA VAL A 96 -16.87 4.63 18.74
C VAL A 96 -17.17 3.12 18.75
N SER A 97 -18.31 2.71 18.17
CA SER A 97 -18.66 1.29 18.10
C SER A 97 -17.64 0.49 17.29
N GLN A 98 -17.38 -0.76 17.73
CA GLN A 98 -16.49 -1.69 17.06
C GLN A 98 -16.88 -1.91 15.58
N VAL A 99 -18.18 -1.90 15.27
CA VAL A 99 -18.68 -2.05 13.90
C VAL A 99 -18.18 -0.91 13.00
N VAL A 100 -18.30 0.33 13.44
CA VAL A 100 -17.84 1.50 12.67
C VAL A 100 -16.33 1.43 12.45
N VAL A 101 -15.57 1.07 13.49
CA VAL A 101 -14.12 0.89 13.41
C VAL A 101 -13.72 -0.15 12.35
N ARG A 102 -14.40 -1.31 12.34
CA ARG A 102 -14.13 -2.38 11.34
C ARG A 102 -14.50 -1.93 9.93
N VAL A 103 -15.62 -1.22 9.76
CA VAL A 103 -16.05 -0.71 8.44
C VAL A 103 -15.04 0.31 7.91
N VAL A 104 -14.60 1.26 8.73
CA VAL A 104 -13.60 2.26 8.34
C VAL A 104 -12.26 1.61 8.03
N GLY A 105 -11.80 0.68 8.88
CA GLY A 105 -10.58 -0.09 8.62
C GLY A 105 -10.65 -0.88 7.31
N GLY A 106 -11.79 -1.54 7.06
CA GLY A 106 -12.01 -2.31 5.84
C GLY A 106 -12.05 -1.43 4.60
N ALA A 107 -12.72 -0.27 4.68
CA ALA A 107 -12.72 0.72 3.62
C ALA A 107 -11.29 1.21 3.32
N MET A 108 -10.49 1.51 4.33
CA MET A 108 -9.08 1.89 4.16
C MET A 108 -8.26 0.78 3.50
N ALA A 109 -8.45 -0.48 3.90
CA ALA A 109 -7.78 -1.62 3.29
C ALA A 109 -8.14 -1.79 1.81
N VAL A 110 -9.42 -1.68 1.46
CA VAL A 110 -9.91 -1.76 0.08
C VAL A 110 -9.41 -0.58 -0.75
N LEU A 111 -9.44 0.63 -0.17
CA LEU A 111 -8.94 1.83 -0.83
C LEU A 111 -7.46 1.71 -1.17
N VAL A 112 -6.62 1.18 -0.29
CA VAL A 112 -5.18 1.06 -0.55
C VAL A 112 -4.83 -0.19 -1.35
N GLY A 113 -5.48 -1.33 -1.07
CA GLY A 113 -5.13 -2.63 -1.65
C GLY A 113 -5.77 -2.92 -3.01
N ALA A 114 -6.88 -2.26 -3.36
CA ALA A 114 -7.62 -2.54 -4.59
C ALA A 114 -7.90 -1.28 -5.42
N VAL A 115 -8.52 -0.25 -4.83
CA VAL A 115 -8.94 0.95 -5.58
C VAL A 115 -7.74 1.84 -5.94
N GLY A 116 -6.88 2.11 -4.96
CA GLY A 116 -5.73 2.99 -5.03
C GLY A 116 -4.77 2.62 -6.17
N PRO A 117 -4.34 1.36 -6.32
CA PRO A 117 -3.48 0.93 -7.41
C PRO A 117 -4.07 1.23 -8.80
N VAL A 118 -5.37 0.95 -9.00
CA VAL A 118 -6.06 1.22 -10.27
C VAL A 118 -6.12 2.72 -10.55
N VAL A 119 -6.50 3.52 -9.55
CA VAL A 119 -6.58 4.99 -9.68
C VAL A 119 -5.19 5.59 -9.92
N ALA A 120 -4.19 5.14 -9.16
CA ALA A 120 -2.80 5.57 -9.25
C ALA A 120 -2.20 5.30 -10.64
N TYR A 121 -2.44 4.11 -11.19
CA TYR A 121 -2.01 3.76 -12.54
C TYR A 121 -2.65 4.66 -13.60
N ARG A 122 -3.98 4.81 -13.57
CA ARG A 122 -4.70 5.66 -14.54
C ARG A 122 -4.30 7.12 -14.44
N TRP A 123 -3.98 7.59 -13.24
CA TRP A 123 -3.48 8.94 -13.04
C TRP A 123 -2.05 9.11 -13.57
N ALA A 124 -1.17 8.13 -13.31
CA ALA A 124 0.20 8.13 -13.81
C ALA A 124 0.25 8.15 -15.35
N VAL A 125 -0.54 7.31 -16.01
CA VAL A 125 -0.63 7.26 -17.48
C VAL A 125 -1.05 8.62 -18.04
N ARG A 126 -2.16 9.20 -17.54
CA ARG A 126 -2.64 10.51 -17.99
C ARG A 126 -1.62 11.62 -17.77
N LYS A 127 -0.90 11.60 -16.64
CA LYS A 127 0.11 12.60 -16.33
C LYS A 127 1.31 12.50 -17.27
N PHE A 128 1.69 11.28 -17.64
CA PHE A 128 2.77 11.02 -18.58
C PHE A 128 2.39 11.40 -20.01
N GLU A 129 1.20 11.01 -20.48
CA GLU A 129 0.69 11.36 -21.82
C GLU A 129 0.52 12.88 -22.01
N GLY A 130 0.15 13.60 -20.95
CA GLY A 130 0.01 15.05 -20.96
C GLY A 130 1.31 15.82 -20.71
N TYR A 131 2.46 15.16 -20.60
CA TYR A 131 3.74 15.83 -20.36
C TYR A 131 4.30 16.38 -21.68
N ALA A 132 4.32 17.71 -21.82
CA ALA A 132 4.97 18.42 -22.91
C ALA A 132 6.19 19.18 -22.39
N LEU A 133 7.26 19.22 -23.19
CA LEU A 133 8.42 20.07 -22.98
C LEU A 133 8.22 21.31 -23.87
N ASP A 134 7.79 22.41 -23.28
CA ASP A 134 7.84 23.72 -23.92
C ASP A 134 9.22 24.38 -23.69
#